data_AF-A0A3S1B742-F1
#
_entry.id   AF-A0A3S1B742-F1
#
_cell.length_a   1.000
_cell.length_b   1.000
_cell.length_c   1.000
_cell.angle_alpha   90.00
_cell.angle_beta   90.00
_cell.angle_gamma   90.00
#
_symmetry.space_group_name_H-M   'P 1'
#
loop_
_entity.id
_entity.type
_entity.pdbx_description
1 polymer ?
#
loop_
_entity_poly.entity_id
_entity_poly.type
_entity_poly.pdbx_seq_one_letter_code
_entity_poly.pdbx_strand_id
1 'polypeptide(L)'
;MLRDPVGRFFSEWRHVHRGATWSRARLHCNGREATLEEVPFCFQGKDWTGVSFPEFFGCKYNLAFNRMTRMLSNLSKVNCYNRTGLDEGFVFRTMVESAKENLLDFAFFGILEEQAKSQFLFEHTLGIRFIKSLDQREDTHVAKLNMTKEMVDLVRRSNQQDIELYRFARELFHQRVVDMERRLGYTVEEYFDVYRDAQNELGSQDEELI
;
A
#
# COMPACT_ATOMS: atom_id res chain seq x y z
N MET A 1 5.13 -0.90 1.30
CA MET A 1 4.51 -1.60 0.15
C MET A 1 3.27 -0.83 -0.28
N LEU A 2 3.12 -0.56 -1.57
CA LEU A 2 1.89 -0.06 -2.20
C LEU A 2 1.28 -1.17 -3.07
N ARG A 3 0.01 -1.00 -3.46
CA ARG A 3 -0.77 -1.95 -4.26
C ARG A 3 -1.73 -1.19 -5.16
N ASP A 4 -2.11 -1.75 -6.29
CA ASP A 4 -3.23 -1.27 -7.12
C ASP A 4 -4.43 -0.85 -6.23
N PRO A 5 -4.90 0.40 -6.32
CA PRO A 5 -5.93 0.92 -5.42
C PRO A 5 -7.25 0.16 -5.47
N VAL A 6 -7.65 -0.33 -6.64
CA VAL A 6 -8.91 -1.06 -6.81
C VAL A 6 -8.80 -2.42 -6.13
N GLY A 7 -7.75 -3.18 -6.44
CA GLY A 7 -7.46 -4.47 -5.82
C GLY A 7 -7.29 -4.33 -4.30
N ARG A 8 -6.61 -3.28 -3.84
CA ARG A 8 -6.43 -2.97 -2.41
C ARG A 8 -7.78 -2.69 -1.72
N PHE A 9 -8.66 -1.90 -2.32
CA PHE A 9 -9.97 -1.58 -1.74
C PHE A 9 -10.86 -2.82 -1.60
N PHE A 10 -10.97 -3.65 -2.65
CA PHE A 10 -11.74 -4.90 -2.57
C PHE A 10 -11.13 -5.91 -1.59
N SER A 11 -9.80 -5.96 -1.50
CA SER A 11 -9.11 -6.78 -0.50
C SER A 11 -9.48 -6.36 0.93
N GLU A 12 -9.55 -5.06 1.17
CA GLU A 12 -9.95 -4.51 2.45
C GLU A 12 -11.41 -4.81 2.77
N TRP A 13 -12.32 -4.59 1.82
CA TRP A 13 -13.73 -4.96 1.97
C TRP A 13 -13.89 -6.42 2.41
N ARG A 14 -13.19 -7.36 1.75
CA ARG A 14 -13.25 -8.78 2.14
C ARG A 14 -12.67 -9.08 3.50
N HIS A 15 -11.67 -8.32 3.94
CA HIS A 15 -11.12 -8.46 5.28
C HIS A 15 -12.12 -7.96 6.33
N VAL A 16 -12.75 -6.81 6.08
CA VAL A 16 -13.77 -6.22 6.95
C VAL A 16 -15.01 -7.10 7.03
N HIS A 17 -15.46 -7.65 5.90
CA HIS A 17 -16.54 -8.63 5.83
C HIS A 17 -16.28 -9.86 6.73
N ARG A 18 -15.02 -10.20 7.02
CA ARG A 18 -14.61 -11.28 7.94
C ARG A 18 -14.31 -10.80 9.37
N GLY A 19 -14.63 -9.56 9.71
CA GLY A 19 -14.54 -9.03 11.07
C GLY A 19 -13.35 -8.11 11.36
N ALA A 20 -12.56 -7.72 10.35
CA ALA A 20 -11.54 -6.69 10.58
C ALA A 20 -12.17 -5.30 10.76
N THR A 21 -11.66 -4.52 11.71
CA THR A 21 -12.14 -3.15 11.99
C THR A 21 -11.02 -2.12 12.03
N TRP A 22 -9.83 -2.53 12.51
CA TRP A 22 -8.77 -1.63 12.96
C TRP A 22 -9.25 -0.53 13.93
N SER A 23 -10.30 -0.81 14.72
CA SER A 23 -10.96 0.19 15.58
C SER A 23 -10.08 0.75 16.70
N ARG A 24 -8.94 0.10 16.99
CA ARG A 24 -7.93 0.59 17.93
C ARG A 24 -6.88 1.51 17.30
N ALA A 25 -7.01 1.86 16.03
CA ALA A 25 -6.11 2.82 15.39
C ALA A 25 -6.32 4.21 16.03
N ARG A 26 -5.23 4.80 16.54
CA ARG A 26 -5.26 6.10 17.26
C ARG A 26 -5.59 7.29 16.37
N LEU A 27 -5.31 7.19 15.06
CA LEU A 27 -5.49 8.29 14.11
C LEU A 27 -4.84 9.60 14.61
N HIS A 28 -3.63 9.49 15.17
CA HIS A 28 -2.96 10.58 15.84
C HIS A 28 -2.45 11.63 14.85
N CYS A 29 -2.77 12.91 15.09
CA CYS A 29 -2.33 14.03 14.28
C CYS A 29 -2.32 15.31 15.12
N ASN A 30 -1.29 16.16 14.95
CA ASN A 30 -1.10 17.39 15.74
C ASN A 30 -1.19 17.18 17.26
N GLY A 31 -0.56 16.11 17.77
CA GLY A 31 -0.45 15.88 19.21
C GLY A 31 -1.71 15.31 19.88
N ARG A 32 -2.77 14.99 19.13
CA ARG A 32 -3.98 14.35 19.68
C ARG A 32 -4.53 13.24 18.78
N GLU A 33 -5.40 12.41 19.36
CA GLU A 33 -6.16 11.40 18.64
C GLU A 33 -7.41 12.00 17.97
N ALA A 34 -7.87 11.39 16.88
CA ALA A 34 -9.12 11.80 16.23
C ALA A 34 -10.33 11.39 17.09
N THR A 35 -11.33 12.27 17.17
CA THR A 35 -12.57 12.00 17.90
C THR A 35 -13.56 11.19 17.05
N LEU A 36 -14.57 10.61 17.69
CA LEU A 36 -15.68 9.95 16.97
C LEU A 36 -16.58 10.93 16.22
N GLU A 37 -16.52 12.23 16.49
CA GLU A 37 -17.19 13.25 15.69
C GLU A 37 -16.46 13.49 14.36
N GLU A 38 -15.13 13.47 14.40
CA GLU A 38 -14.28 13.62 13.21
C GLU A 38 -14.24 12.36 12.35
N VAL A 39 -14.15 11.19 12.98
CA VAL A 39 -14.11 9.89 12.31
C VAL A 39 -15.05 8.88 12.99
N PRO A 40 -16.36 8.95 12.71
CA PRO A 40 -17.32 7.95 13.18
C PRO A 40 -17.03 6.55 12.64
N PHE A 41 -17.41 5.52 13.40
CA PHE A 41 -17.42 4.15 12.90
C PHE A 41 -18.51 3.95 11.84
N CYS A 42 -18.22 3.11 10.84
CA CYS A 42 -19.18 2.68 9.83
C CYS A 42 -20.05 1.48 10.26
N PHE A 43 -19.83 0.95 11.46
CA PHE A 43 -20.51 -0.22 11.98
C PHE A 43 -21.02 0.03 13.39
N GLN A 44 -21.98 -0.78 13.81
CA GLN A 44 -22.51 -0.78 15.18
C GLN A 44 -22.06 -2.06 15.89
N GLY A 45 -21.86 -1.97 17.20
CA GLY A 45 -21.43 -3.12 18.00
C GLY A 45 -19.93 -3.41 17.85
N LYS A 46 -19.57 -4.70 17.76
CA LYS A 46 -18.17 -5.17 17.85
C LYS A 46 -17.37 -4.93 16.57
N ASP A 47 -17.96 -5.24 15.42
CA ASP A 47 -17.28 -5.22 14.12
C ASP A 47 -18.30 -5.09 12.96
N TRP A 48 -17.80 -5.18 11.74
CA TRP A 48 -18.59 -5.07 10.51
C TRP A 48 -18.67 -6.41 9.76
N THR A 49 -18.69 -7.53 10.49
CA THR A 49 -18.78 -8.87 9.91
C THR A 49 -20.03 -9.00 9.04
N GLY A 50 -19.88 -9.62 7.87
CA GLY A 50 -20.99 -9.84 6.94
C GLY A 50 -21.35 -8.64 6.06
N VAL A 51 -20.69 -7.48 6.22
CA VAL A 51 -21.02 -6.27 5.44
C VAL A 51 -21.03 -6.53 3.92
N SER A 52 -22.11 -6.12 3.26
CA SER A 52 -22.22 -6.19 1.81
C SER A 52 -21.36 -5.12 1.13
N PHE A 53 -21.06 -5.26 -0.17
CA PHE A 53 -20.31 -4.21 -0.87
C PHE A 53 -21.05 -2.85 -0.88
N PRO A 54 -22.37 -2.77 -1.16
CA PRO A 54 -23.09 -1.50 -1.12
C PRO A 54 -23.04 -0.81 0.25
N GLU A 55 -23.16 -1.55 1.34
CA GLU A 55 -23.04 -1.00 2.70
C GLU A 55 -21.61 -0.52 3.00
N PHE A 56 -20.60 -1.33 2.63
CA PHE A 56 -19.20 -0.98 2.82
C PHE A 56 -18.84 0.30 2.07
N PHE A 57 -19.25 0.39 0.81
CA PHE A 57 -19.00 1.54 -0.06
C PHE A 57 -19.85 2.75 0.34
N GLY A 58 -21.07 2.55 0.84
CA GLY A 58 -22.01 3.61 1.17
C GLY A 58 -21.65 4.41 2.42
N CYS A 59 -20.74 3.92 3.28
CA CYS A 59 -20.31 4.70 4.44
C CYS A 59 -19.33 5.82 4.07
N LYS A 60 -19.76 7.08 4.21
CA LYS A 60 -18.93 8.26 3.94
C LYS A 60 -17.64 8.37 4.79
N TYR A 61 -17.61 7.73 5.96
CA TYR A 61 -16.45 7.75 6.86
C TYR A 61 -15.53 6.54 6.68
N ASN A 62 -15.75 5.72 5.64
CA ASN A 62 -14.97 4.51 5.43
C ASN A 62 -13.50 4.84 5.14
N LEU A 63 -12.62 4.51 6.09
CA LEU A 63 -11.18 4.71 5.99
C LEU A 63 -10.51 3.85 4.91
N ALA A 64 -11.24 2.97 4.22
CA ALA A 64 -10.77 2.31 3.01
C ALA A 64 -10.57 3.30 1.86
N PHE A 65 -11.33 4.41 1.79
CA PHE A 65 -11.17 5.38 0.70
C PHE A 65 -9.84 6.13 0.80
N ASN A 66 -9.12 6.19 -0.32
CA ASN A 66 -7.84 6.89 -0.47
C ASN A 66 -6.86 6.57 0.68
N ARG A 67 -6.84 5.29 1.11
CA ARG A 67 -6.10 4.84 2.29
C ARG A 67 -4.61 5.08 2.13
N MET A 68 -4.03 4.76 0.96
CA MET A 68 -2.59 4.90 0.76
C MET A 68 -2.18 6.38 0.87
N THR A 69 -2.91 7.26 0.18
CA THR A 69 -2.67 8.71 0.23
C THR A 69 -2.84 9.25 1.64
N ARG A 70 -3.91 8.88 2.35
CA ARG A 70 -4.13 9.32 3.73
C ARG A 70 -3.04 8.85 4.68
N MET A 71 -2.56 7.61 4.52
CA MET A 71 -1.55 7.05 5.41
C MET A 71 -0.12 7.52 5.09
N LEU A 72 0.13 7.97 3.87
CA LEU A 72 1.45 8.43 3.43
C LEU A 72 1.59 9.95 3.44
N SER A 73 0.51 10.71 3.59
CA SER A 73 0.57 12.17 3.62
C SER A 73 0.74 12.71 5.04
N ASN A 74 1.34 13.91 5.13
CA ASN A 74 1.25 14.72 6.34
C ASN A 74 -0.16 15.36 6.45
N LEU A 75 -1.02 14.76 7.27
CA LEU A 75 -2.40 15.21 7.48
C LEU A 75 -2.52 16.59 8.14
N SER A 76 -1.48 17.08 8.82
CA SER A 76 -1.49 18.42 9.43
C SER A 76 -1.68 19.54 8.40
N LYS A 77 -1.25 19.31 7.15
CA LYS A 77 -1.42 20.24 6.02
C LYS A 77 -2.90 20.48 5.65
N VAL A 78 -3.82 19.62 6.09
CA VAL A 78 -5.26 19.70 5.82
C VAL A 78 -6.11 19.61 7.08
N ASN A 79 -5.59 20.16 8.19
CA ASN A 79 -6.27 20.18 9.50
C ASN A 79 -6.66 18.77 10.01
N CYS A 80 -5.78 17.79 9.77
CA CYS A 80 -5.93 16.41 10.23
C CYS A 80 -7.24 15.75 9.73
N TYR A 81 -8.11 15.34 10.66
CA TYR A 81 -9.38 14.69 10.38
C TYR A 81 -10.57 15.66 10.38
N ASN A 82 -10.38 16.89 10.86
CA ASN A 82 -11.42 17.93 10.79
C ASN A 82 -11.28 18.72 9.49
N ARG A 83 -12.07 18.32 8.49
CA ARG A 83 -12.07 18.96 7.17
C ARG A 83 -13.19 19.99 6.98
N THR A 84 -13.88 20.36 8.06
CA THR A 84 -15.00 21.30 8.01
C THR A 84 -14.54 22.64 7.44
N GLY A 85 -15.21 23.12 6.39
CA GLY A 85 -14.91 24.41 5.76
C GLY A 85 -13.68 24.41 4.84
N LEU A 86 -13.01 23.28 4.63
CA LEU A 86 -11.94 23.18 3.65
C LEU A 86 -12.49 22.89 2.25
N ASP A 87 -11.89 23.52 1.23
CA ASP A 87 -12.17 23.20 -0.17
C ASP A 87 -11.72 21.77 -0.51
N GLU A 88 -12.61 20.99 -1.12
CA GLU A 88 -12.33 19.59 -1.45
C GLU A 88 -11.18 19.45 -2.45
N GLY A 89 -11.08 20.39 -3.41
CA GLY A 89 -10.01 20.40 -4.41
C GLY A 89 -8.64 20.70 -3.79
N PHE A 90 -8.59 21.63 -2.83
CA PHE A 90 -7.41 21.93 -2.02
C PHE A 90 -6.98 20.71 -1.20
N VAL A 91 -7.91 20.08 -0.48
CA VAL A 91 -7.62 18.86 0.31
C VAL A 91 -7.11 17.75 -0.61
N PHE A 92 -7.75 17.56 -1.77
CA PHE A 92 -7.37 16.54 -2.74
C PHE A 92 -5.90 16.70 -3.15
N ARG A 93 -5.54 17.89 -3.68
CA ARG A 93 -4.20 18.16 -4.21
C ARG A 93 -3.14 18.13 -3.11
N THR A 94 -3.41 18.78 -1.98
CA THR A 94 -2.45 18.88 -0.87
C THR A 94 -2.08 17.51 -0.32
N MET A 95 -3.05 16.61 -0.18
CA MET A 95 -2.85 15.26 0.32
C MET A 95 -2.03 14.40 -0.65
N VAL A 96 -2.33 14.48 -1.95
CA VAL A 96 -1.61 13.71 -2.98
C VAL A 96 -0.15 14.19 -3.06
N GLU A 97 0.09 15.49 -3.16
CA GLU A 97 1.45 16.03 -3.22
C GLU A 97 2.26 15.71 -1.96
N SER A 98 1.65 15.85 -0.78
CA SER A 98 2.26 15.47 0.49
C SER A 98 2.65 13.98 0.55
N ALA A 99 1.82 13.09 -0.02
CA ALA A 99 2.16 11.67 -0.09
C ALA A 99 3.27 11.36 -1.12
N LYS A 100 3.31 12.07 -2.26
CA LYS A 100 4.38 11.96 -3.25
C LYS A 100 5.73 12.42 -2.68
N GLU A 101 5.75 13.58 -2.02
CA GLU A 101 6.92 14.11 -1.30
C GLU A 101 7.47 13.06 -0.32
N ASN A 102 6.60 12.50 0.53
CA ASN A 102 7.04 11.49 1.49
C ASN A 102 7.57 10.22 0.81
N LEU A 103 6.99 9.77 -0.31
CA LEU A 103 7.53 8.63 -1.06
C LEU A 103 8.92 8.90 -1.67
N LEU A 104 9.19 10.15 -2.09
CA LEU A 104 10.52 10.55 -2.57
C LEU A 104 11.55 10.42 -1.45
N ASP A 105 11.19 10.76 -0.22
CA ASP A 105 12.08 10.72 0.95
C ASP A 105 12.23 9.32 1.56
N PHE A 106 11.34 8.38 1.25
CA PHE A 106 11.46 7.02 1.76
C PHE A 106 12.72 6.36 1.23
N ALA A 107 13.53 5.81 2.15
CA ALA A 107 14.68 4.98 1.81
C ALA A 107 14.27 3.85 0.83
N PHE A 108 13.17 3.16 1.13
CA PHE A 108 12.61 2.13 0.27
C PHE A 108 11.08 2.07 0.35
N PHE A 109 10.45 1.74 -0.77
CA PHE A 109 9.12 1.18 -0.84
C PHE A 109 9.04 0.19 -2.01
N GLY A 110 8.18 -0.82 -1.90
CA GLY A 110 7.91 -1.79 -2.96
C GLY A 110 6.47 -1.76 -3.46
N ILE A 111 6.25 -2.41 -4.60
CA ILE A 111 4.96 -2.60 -5.27
C ILE A 111 4.54 -4.06 -5.12
N LEU A 112 3.33 -4.31 -4.60
CA LEU A 112 2.87 -5.66 -4.27
C LEU A 112 2.83 -6.57 -5.51
N GLU A 113 2.52 -6.00 -6.67
CA GLU A 113 2.43 -6.65 -7.97
C GLU A 113 3.81 -6.98 -8.58
N GLU A 114 4.91 -6.49 -7.98
CA GLU A 114 6.27 -6.65 -8.50
C GLU A 114 7.22 -7.12 -7.37
N GLN A 115 6.96 -8.33 -6.83
CA GLN A 115 7.69 -8.86 -5.66
C GLN A 115 9.19 -9.02 -5.91
N ALA A 116 9.60 -9.59 -7.05
CA ALA A 116 11.00 -9.81 -7.38
C ALA A 116 11.80 -8.50 -7.40
N LYS A 117 11.28 -7.47 -8.10
CA LYS A 117 11.88 -6.13 -8.12
C LYS A 117 11.87 -5.48 -6.74
N SER A 118 10.80 -5.66 -5.98
CA SER A 118 10.69 -5.11 -4.62
C SER A 118 11.73 -5.72 -3.69
N GLN A 119 11.94 -7.03 -3.79
CA GLN A 119 12.99 -7.75 -3.07
C GLN A 119 14.38 -7.27 -3.50
N PHE A 120 14.67 -7.28 -4.80
CA PHE A 120 15.93 -6.80 -5.34
C PHE A 120 16.27 -5.41 -4.82
N LEU A 121 15.33 -4.46 -4.96
CA LEU A 121 15.58 -3.08 -4.56
C LEU A 121 15.72 -2.96 -3.03
N PHE A 122 14.93 -3.70 -2.24
CA PHE A 122 15.05 -3.71 -0.78
C PHE A 122 16.42 -4.20 -0.32
N GLU A 123 16.86 -5.35 -0.84
CA GLU A 123 18.10 -6.01 -0.43
C GLU A 123 19.31 -5.11 -0.71
N HIS A 124 19.35 -4.45 -1.88
CA HIS A 124 20.44 -3.56 -2.27
C HIS A 124 20.36 -2.16 -1.63
N THR A 125 19.17 -1.69 -1.28
CA THR A 125 19.00 -0.40 -0.57
C THR A 125 19.46 -0.50 0.87
N LEU A 126 19.16 -1.61 1.55
CA LEU A 126 19.45 -1.80 2.97
C LEU A 126 20.71 -2.63 3.25
N GLY A 127 21.30 -3.25 2.22
CA GLY A 127 22.48 -4.10 2.36
C GLY A 127 22.24 -5.40 3.13
N ILE A 128 21.02 -5.95 3.03
CA ILE A 128 20.61 -7.21 3.68
C ILE A 128 19.96 -8.14 2.67
N ARG A 129 19.93 -9.44 2.95
CA ARG A 129 19.29 -10.45 2.07
C ARG A 129 18.18 -11.18 2.79
N PHE A 130 17.09 -11.49 2.09
CA PHE A 130 16.12 -12.46 2.58
C PHE A 130 16.65 -13.88 2.42
N ILE A 131 16.42 -14.73 3.43
CA ILE A 131 16.76 -16.16 3.39
C ILE A 131 16.05 -16.87 2.24
N LYS A 132 14.77 -16.51 1.99
CA LYS A 132 13.97 -17.06 0.89
C LYS A 132 13.51 -15.96 -0.06
N SER A 133 13.43 -16.28 -1.34
CA SER A 133 12.84 -15.39 -2.35
C SER A 133 11.38 -15.09 -2.03
N LEU A 134 10.93 -13.89 -2.35
CA LEU A 134 9.52 -13.52 -2.24
C LEU A 134 8.74 -14.12 -3.41
N ASP A 135 7.68 -14.85 -3.09
CA ASP A 135 6.81 -15.44 -4.10
C ASP A 135 5.76 -14.43 -4.59
N GLN A 136 5.61 -14.30 -5.90
CA GLN A 136 4.47 -13.59 -6.49
C GLN A 136 3.21 -14.44 -6.31
N ARG A 137 2.30 -14.02 -5.41
CA ARG A 137 1.01 -14.68 -5.21
C ARG A 137 -0.09 -13.96 -5.97
N GLU A 138 -0.42 -14.47 -7.16
CA GLU A 138 -1.50 -13.95 -7.99
C GLU A 138 -2.90 -14.39 -7.52
N ASP A 139 -3.00 -15.56 -6.89
CA ASP A 139 -4.26 -16.08 -6.32
C ASP A 139 -4.63 -15.36 -5.01
N THR A 140 -4.98 -14.09 -5.12
CA THR A 140 -5.45 -13.30 -3.99
C THR A 140 -6.95 -13.49 -3.77
N HIS A 141 -7.43 -13.27 -2.54
CA HIS A 141 -8.87 -13.28 -2.25
C HIS A 141 -9.70 -12.34 -3.14
N VAL A 142 -9.07 -11.36 -3.79
CA VAL A 142 -9.69 -10.43 -4.73
C VAL A 142 -9.89 -11.05 -6.11
N ALA A 143 -8.96 -11.90 -6.57
CA ALA A 143 -9.07 -12.60 -7.85
C ALA A 143 -10.28 -13.54 -7.91
N LYS A 144 -10.75 -14.01 -6.74
CA LYS A 144 -11.93 -14.88 -6.59
C LYS A 144 -13.26 -14.11 -6.48
N LEU A 145 -13.24 -12.78 -6.51
CA LEU A 145 -14.45 -11.97 -6.39
C LEU A 145 -15.09 -11.77 -7.76
N ASN A 146 -16.41 -11.98 -7.81
CA ASN A 146 -17.19 -11.56 -8.97
C ASN A 146 -17.39 -10.03 -8.91
N MET A 147 -16.41 -9.29 -9.44
CA MET A 147 -16.43 -7.83 -9.50
C MET A 147 -17.07 -7.40 -10.82
N THR A 148 -18.23 -6.75 -10.74
CA THR A 148 -18.83 -6.16 -11.95
C THR A 148 -18.04 -4.93 -12.38
N LYS A 149 -18.13 -4.57 -13.67
CA LYS A 149 -17.47 -3.38 -14.21
C LYS A 149 -17.92 -2.11 -13.48
N GLU A 150 -19.19 -2.04 -13.13
CA GLU A 150 -19.80 -0.92 -12.41
C GLU A 150 -19.18 -0.77 -11.02
N MET A 151 -18.98 -1.88 -10.29
CA MET A 151 -18.32 -1.87 -8.98
C MET A 151 -16.87 -1.37 -9.09
N VAL A 152 -16.12 -1.87 -10.07
CA VAL A 152 -14.74 -1.45 -10.34
C VAL A 152 -14.67 0.04 -10.66
N ASP A 153 -15.57 0.53 -11.51
CA ASP A 153 -15.59 1.94 -11.91
C ASP A 153 -15.98 2.86 -10.74
N LEU A 154 -16.90 2.43 -9.87
CA LEU A 154 -17.26 3.14 -8.63
C LEU A 154 -16.06 3.25 -7.67
N VAL A 155 -15.36 2.14 -7.43
CA VAL A 155 -14.16 2.11 -6.58
C VAL A 155 -13.07 2.99 -7.17
N ARG A 156 -12.83 2.93 -8.49
CA ARG A 156 -11.83 3.75 -9.17
C ARG A 156 -12.11 5.23 -9.02
N ARG A 157 -13.36 5.67 -9.22
CA ARG A 157 -13.77 7.09 -9.06
C ARG A 157 -13.64 7.57 -7.61
N SER A 158 -13.88 6.70 -6.63
CA SER A 158 -13.86 7.09 -5.21
C SER A 158 -12.47 7.02 -4.58
N ASN A 159 -11.51 6.41 -5.28
CA ASN A 159 -10.11 6.26 -4.84
C ASN A 159 -9.14 7.03 -5.76
N GLN A 160 -9.57 8.17 -6.32
CA GLN A 160 -8.78 8.94 -7.30
C GLN A 160 -7.42 9.39 -6.76
N GLN A 161 -7.31 9.75 -5.48
CA GLN A 161 -6.02 10.15 -4.90
C GLN A 161 -5.06 8.97 -4.87
N ASP A 162 -5.53 7.79 -4.46
CA ASP A 162 -4.72 6.57 -4.48
C ASP A 162 -4.36 6.16 -5.91
N ILE A 163 -5.23 6.37 -6.90
CA ILE A 163 -4.93 6.11 -8.32
C ILE A 163 -3.81 7.01 -8.82
N GLU A 164 -3.86 8.30 -8.49
CA GLU A 164 -2.81 9.25 -8.87
C GLU A 164 -1.49 8.94 -8.16
N LEU A 165 -1.54 8.72 -6.84
CA LEU A 165 -0.38 8.36 -6.04
C LEU A 165 0.26 7.05 -6.51
N TYR A 166 -0.54 6.03 -6.82
CA TYR A 166 -0.04 4.74 -7.24
C TYR A 166 0.63 4.80 -8.62
N ARG A 167 0.12 5.62 -9.55
CA ARG A 167 0.80 5.87 -10.83
C ARG A 167 2.18 6.47 -10.60
N PHE A 168 2.25 7.54 -9.80
CA PHE A 168 3.52 8.17 -9.44
C PHE A 168 4.47 7.19 -8.75
N ALA A 169 3.97 6.43 -7.77
CA ALA A 169 4.77 5.47 -7.01
C ALA A 169 5.35 4.38 -7.91
N ARG A 170 4.60 3.89 -8.90
CA ARG A 170 5.10 2.90 -9.87
C ARG A 170 6.21 3.46 -10.76
N GLU A 171 6.02 4.66 -11.29
CA GLU A 171 7.03 5.33 -12.11
C GLU A 171 8.32 5.56 -11.33
N LEU A 172 8.21 6.11 -10.11
CA LEU A 172 9.35 6.32 -9.22
C LEU A 172 10.03 5.00 -8.82
N PHE A 173 9.25 3.96 -8.52
CA PHE A 173 9.77 2.64 -8.18
C PHE A 173 10.57 2.03 -9.34
N HIS A 174 10.05 2.08 -10.56
CA HIS A 174 10.75 1.57 -11.74
C HIS A 174 12.03 2.36 -12.02
N GLN A 175 12.01 3.69 -11.88
CA GLN A 175 13.22 4.51 -12.00
C GLN A 175 14.28 4.06 -10.99
N ARG A 176 13.90 3.87 -9.72
CA ARG A 176 14.82 3.39 -8.67
C ARG A 176 15.39 2.00 -8.97
N VAL A 177 14.59 1.08 -9.52
CA VAL A 177 15.07 -0.25 -9.92
C VAL A 177 16.12 -0.11 -11.04
N VAL A 178 15.81 0.63 -12.10
CA VAL A 178 16.72 0.82 -13.24
C VAL A 178 18.02 1.51 -12.82
N ASP A 179 17.94 2.52 -11.95
CA ASP A 179 19.13 3.19 -11.43
C ASP A 179 20.00 2.25 -10.57
N MET A 180 19.37 1.36 -9.80
CA MET A 180 20.08 0.33 -9.03
C MET A 180 20.76 -0.70 -9.95
N GLU A 181 20.07 -1.20 -10.98
CA GLU A 181 20.64 -2.11 -11.99
C GLU A 181 21.85 -1.47 -12.67
N ARG A 182 21.74 -0.19 -13.08
CA ARG A 182 22.85 0.55 -13.68
C ARG A 182 24.04 0.67 -12.72
N ARG A 183 23.79 0.91 -11.43
CA ARG A 183 24.85 1.04 -10.41
C ARG A 183 25.58 -0.28 -10.18
N LEU A 184 24.84 -1.39 -10.18
CA LEU A 184 25.37 -2.72 -9.87
C LEU A 184 25.98 -3.42 -11.10
N GLY A 185 25.55 -3.05 -12.31
CA GLY A 185 26.01 -3.65 -13.55
C GLY A 185 25.34 -4.98 -13.89
N TYR A 186 24.17 -5.27 -13.29
CA TYR A 186 23.34 -6.42 -13.63
C TYR A 186 21.83 -6.12 -13.42
N THR A 187 20.97 -6.86 -14.12
CA THR A 187 19.51 -6.70 -14.04
C THR A 187 18.89 -7.45 -12.87
N VAL A 188 17.61 -7.18 -12.58
CA VAL A 188 16.83 -7.96 -11.61
C VAL A 188 16.81 -9.44 -11.99
N GLU A 189 16.63 -9.77 -13.27
CA GLU A 189 16.63 -11.15 -13.75
C GLU A 189 17.98 -11.83 -13.49
N GLU A 190 19.08 -11.18 -13.88
CA GLU A 190 20.43 -11.70 -13.62
C GLU A 190 20.70 -11.88 -12.12
N TYR A 191 20.19 -10.98 -11.27
CA TYR A 191 20.30 -11.12 -9.82
C TYR A 191 19.70 -12.43 -9.32
N PHE A 192 18.49 -12.78 -9.75
CA PHE A 192 17.83 -14.00 -9.31
C PHE A 192 18.41 -15.26 -9.97
N ASP A 193 18.76 -15.20 -11.25
CA ASP A 193 19.24 -16.35 -12.01
C ASP A 193 20.70 -16.72 -11.70
N VAL A 194 21.55 -15.74 -11.40
CA VAL A 194 23.00 -15.93 -11.30
C VAL A 194 23.52 -15.62 -9.90
N TYR A 195 23.17 -14.47 -9.33
CA TYR A 195 23.83 -13.98 -8.11
C TYR A 195 23.18 -14.44 -6.82
N ARG A 196 21.88 -14.79 -6.87
CA ARG A 196 21.11 -15.20 -5.70
C ARG A 196 21.44 -16.61 -5.27
N ASP A 197 21.27 -17.55 -6.17
CA ASP A 197 21.38 -18.97 -5.85
C ASP A 197 22.84 -19.44 -5.77
N ALA A 198 23.75 -18.84 -6.54
CA ALA A 198 25.19 -19.13 -6.46
C ALA A 198 25.80 -18.85 -5.07
N GLN A 199 25.26 -17.90 -4.31
CA GLN A 199 25.72 -17.62 -2.95
C GLN A 199 25.02 -18.45 -1.86
N ASN A 200 23.85 -19.03 -2.15
CA ASN A 200 23.23 -20.00 -1.25
C ASN A 200 24.01 -21.32 -1.23
N GLU A 201 24.61 -21.72 -2.35
CA GLU A 201 25.49 -22.90 -2.43
C GLU A 201 26.81 -22.73 -1.64
N LEU A 202 27.32 -21.50 -1.55
CA LEU A 202 28.50 -21.18 -0.72
C LEU A 202 28.16 -21.16 0.78
N GLY A 203 26.97 -20.68 1.16
CA GLY A 203 26.53 -20.68 2.56
C GLY A 203 26.15 -22.06 3.11
N SER A 204 25.72 -22.98 2.25
CA SER A 204 25.43 -24.37 2.65
C SER A 204 26.68 -25.22 2.87
N GLN A 205 27.82 -24.86 2.29
CA GLN A 205 29.08 -25.57 2.51
C GLN A 205 29.72 -25.25 3.88
N ASP A 206 29.44 -24.07 4.43
CA ASP A 206 29.93 -23.68 5.75
C ASP A 206 29.10 -24.28 6.92
N GLU A 207 27.86 -24.73 6.66
CA GLU A 207 27.02 -25.40 7.66
C GLU A 207 27.25 -26.93 7.75
N GLU A 208 27.93 -27.56 6.78
CA GLU A 208 28.31 -28.98 6.84
C GLU A 208 29.65 -29.25 7.57
N LEU A 209 30.30 -28.20 8.08
CA LEU A 209 31.63 -28.29 8.73
C LEU A 209 31.64 -27.94 10.23
N ILE A 210 30.48 -27.98 10.91
CA ILE A 210 30.37 -27.81 12.38
C ILE A 210 29.75 -29.06 13.02
#